data_AF-A0A357A6A9-F1
#
_entry.id   AF-A0A357A6A9-F1
#
_cell.length_a   1.000
_cell.length_b   1.000
_cell.length_c   1.000
_cell.angle_alpha   90.00
_cell.angle_beta   90.00
_cell.angle_gamma   90.00
#
_symmetry.space_group_name_H-M   'P 1'
#
loop_
_entity.id
_entity.type
_entity.pdbx_description
1 polymer ?
#
loop_
_entity_poly.entity_id
_entity_poly.type
_entity_poly.pdbx_seq_one_letter_code
_entity_poly.pdbx_strand_id
1 'polypeptide(L)' 'MLPRLYQKILEPNLSRTEYLTLQRLIWVVQGCRNVALSKLAQRFPQPRKAASRLRSLQRFLSREFLSTKKLWFPW' A
#
# COMPACT_ATOMS: atom_id res chain seq x y z
N MET A 1 10.26 -8.23 -4.75
CA MET A 1 10.10 -7.08 -5.67
C MET A 1 8.78 -7.24 -6.42
N LEU A 2 8.13 -6.14 -6.83
CA LEU A 2 6.91 -6.24 -7.65
C LEU A 2 7.26 -6.77 -9.05
N PRO A 3 6.43 -7.63 -9.66
CA PRO A 3 6.62 -8.06 -11.04
C PRO A 3 6.67 -6.87 -12.01
N ARG A 4 7.47 -6.98 -13.10
CA ARG A 4 7.68 -5.89 -14.09
C ARG A 4 6.38 -5.33 -14.67
N LEU A 5 5.36 -6.17 -14.84
CA LEU A 5 4.02 -5.76 -15.29
C LEU A 5 3.42 -4.67 -14.39
N TYR A 6 3.43 -4.91 -13.07
CA TYR A 6 2.88 -3.97 -12.09
C TYR A 6 3.75 -2.72 -11.95
N GLN A 7 5.07 -2.82 -12.11
CA GLN A 7 5.94 -1.63 -12.10
C GLN A 7 5.55 -0.66 -13.23
N LYS A 8 5.37 -1.16 -14.45
CA LYS A 8 4.96 -0.36 -15.61
C LYS A 8 3.59 0.32 -15.45
N ILE A 9 2.67 -0.30 -14.72
CA ILE A 9 1.34 0.26 -14.47
C ILE A 9 1.37 1.26 -13.31
N LEU A 10 2.13 0.97 -12.24
CA LEU A 10 2.09 1.73 -11.00
C LEU A 10 3.01 2.96 -10.98
N GLU A 11 4.21 2.85 -11.55
CA GLU A 11 5.18 3.96 -11.59
C GLU A 11 4.64 5.23 -12.25
N PRO A 12 3.93 5.20 -13.40
CA PRO A 12 3.41 6.42 -14.01
C PRO A 12 2.17 6.99 -13.30
N ASN A 13 1.44 6.17 -12.54
CA ASN A 13 0.19 6.54 -11.88
C ASN A 13 0.38 7.03 -10.42
N LEU A 14 1.58 6.89 -9.87
CA LEU A 14 1.87 7.17 -8.46
C LEU A 14 3.07 8.10 -8.31
N SER A 15 3.02 8.98 -7.33
CA SER A 15 4.20 9.71 -6.89
C SER A 15 5.24 8.72 -6.33
N ARG A 16 6.53 9.04 -6.44
CA ARG A 16 7.63 8.19 -5.91
C ARG A 16 7.40 7.74 -4.46
N THR A 17 6.92 8.63 -3.61
CA THR A 17 6.61 8.35 -2.19
C THR A 17 5.44 7.38 -2.04
N GLU A 18 4.42 7.50 -2.87
CA GLU A 18 3.23 6.63 -2.85
C GLU A 18 3.60 5.23 -3.33
N TYR A 19 4.37 5.13 -4.41
CA TYR A 19 4.89 3.87 -4.92
C TYR A 19 5.73 3.12 -3.87
N LEU A 20 6.67 3.79 -3.20
CA LEU A 20 7.48 3.19 -2.13
C LEU A 20 6.64 2.80 -0.90
N THR A 21 5.57 3.52 -0.63
CA THR A 21 4.64 3.19 0.46
C THR A 21 3.81 1.96 0.12
N LEU A 22 3.30 1.90 -1.12
CA LEU A 22 2.57 0.75 -1.66
C LEU A 22 3.45 -0.50 -1.67
N GLN A 23 4.70 -0.40 -2.13
CA GLN A 23 5.62 -1.53 -2.16
C GLN A 23 5.87 -2.10 -0.76
N ARG A 24 6.07 -1.22 0.24
CA ARG A 24 6.20 -1.64 1.65
C ARG A 24 4.92 -2.28 2.17
N LEU A 25 3.76 -1.72 1.83
CA LEU A 25 2.46 -2.26 2.24
C LEU A 25 2.24 -3.66 1.66
N ILE A 26 2.50 -3.87 0.38
CA ILE A 26 2.38 -5.17 -0.28
C ILE A 26 3.29 -6.20 0.40
N TRP A 27 4.51 -5.81 0.75
CA TRP A 27 5.44 -6.69 1.46
C TRP A 27 4.91 -7.10 2.84
N VAL A 28 4.35 -6.15 3.61
CA VAL A 28 3.72 -6.43 4.90
C VAL A 28 2.50 -7.33 4.75
N VAL A 29 1.67 -7.10 3.73
CA VAL A 29 0.48 -7.91 3.42
C VAL A 29 0.87 -9.34 3.05
N GLN A 30 1.90 -9.52 2.20
CA GLN A 30 2.40 -10.84 1.82
C GLN A 30 2.89 -11.66 3.03
N GLY A 31 3.43 -11.01 4.05
CA GLY A 31 3.83 -11.66 5.31
C GLY A 31 2.70 -11.90 6.31
N CYS A 32 1.48 -11.43 6.03
CA CYS A 32 0.33 -11.55 6.94
C CYS A 32 -0.65 -12.63 6.46
N ARG A 33 -0.83 -13.67 7.27
CA ARG A 33 -1.83 -14.74 7.02
C ARG A 33 -3.28 -14.26 7.15
N ASN A 34 -3.52 -13.19 7.92
CA ASN A 34 -4.82 -12.56 8.10
C ASN A 34 -4.66 -11.04 8.02
N VAL A 35 -5.28 -10.43 7.00
CA VAL A 35 -5.10 -9.02 6.62
C VAL A 35 -6.11 -8.15 7.38
N ALA A 36 -5.80 -7.83 8.64
CA ALA A 36 -6.54 -6.84 9.41
C ALA A 36 -5.74 -5.53 9.49
N LEU A 37 -6.39 -4.37 9.33
CA LEU A 37 -5.73 -3.05 9.35
C LEU A 37 -4.90 -2.84 10.62
N SER A 38 -5.41 -3.28 11.76
CA SER A 38 -4.72 -3.23 13.06
C SER A 38 -3.43 -4.06 13.07
N LYS A 39 -3.44 -5.25 12.45
CA LYS A 39 -2.25 -6.12 12.32
C LYS A 39 -1.23 -5.53 11.35
N LEU A 40 -1.69 -4.97 10.24
CA LEU A 40 -0.82 -4.25 9.30
C LEU A 40 -0.13 -3.06 10.00
N ALA A 41 -0.89 -2.28 10.78
CA ALA A 41 -0.35 -1.13 11.52
C ALA A 41 0.65 -1.53 12.62
N GLN A 42 0.61 -2.77 13.13
CA GLN A 42 1.62 -3.27 14.07
C GLN A 42 2.92 -3.66 13.37
N ARG A 43 2.84 -4.20 12.17
CA ARG A 43 4.00 -4.69 11.39
C ARG A 43 4.61 -3.63 10.46
N PHE A 44 3.94 -2.50 10.26
CA PHE A 44 4.41 -1.46 9.36
C PHE A 44 5.68 -0.78 9.93
N PRO A 45 6.79 -0.70 9.17
CA PRO A 45 8.08 -0.20 9.65
C PRO A 45 8.09 1.34 9.72
N GLN A 46 7.34 1.89 10.68
CA GLN A 46 7.35 3.30 11.03
C GLN A 46 7.43 3.47 12.55
N PRO A 47 8.26 4.37 13.08
CA PRO A 47 8.48 4.53 14.52
C PRO A 47 7.30 5.16 15.30
N ARG A 48 6.20 5.53 14.63
CA ARG A 48 5.04 6.21 15.26
C ARG A 48 4.14 5.25 16.03
N LYS A 49 3.29 5.78 16.92
CA LYS A 49 2.24 5.02 17.63
C LYS A 49 1.39 4.17 16.67
N ALA A 50 1.02 2.96 17.08
CA ALA A 50 0.21 2.04 16.27
C ALA A 50 -1.10 2.68 15.78
N ALA A 51 -1.79 3.45 16.62
CA ALA A 51 -3.01 4.17 16.24
C ALA A 51 -2.78 5.27 15.20
N SER A 52 -1.59 5.87 15.16
CA SER A 52 -1.21 6.84 14.12
C SER A 52 -0.93 6.13 12.80
N ARG A 53 -0.21 4.99 12.85
CA ARG A 53 0.04 4.14 11.68
C ARG A 53 -1.27 3.61 11.08
N LEU A 54 -2.20 3.18 11.92
CA LEU A 54 -3.54 2.75 11.51
C LEU A 54 -4.28 3.86 10.77
N ARG A 55 -4.35 5.07 11.34
CA ARG A 55 -4.97 6.23 10.68
C ARG A 55 -4.28 6.60 9.37
N SER A 56 -2.95 6.50 9.33
CA SER A 56 -2.18 6.78 8.12
C SER A 56 -2.44 5.75 7.03
N LEU A 57 -2.46 4.46 7.38
CA LEU A 57 -2.77 3.37 6.46
C LEU A 57 -4.21 3.46 5.97
N GLN A 58 -5.15 3.76 6.86
CA GLN A 58 -6.55 3.96 6.50
C GLN A 58 -6.69 5.11 5.50
N ARG A 59 -6.09 6.28 5.77
CA ARG A 59 -6.08 7.40 4.83
C ARG A 59 -5.42 7.06 3.50
N PHE A 60 -4.31 6.33 3.52
CA PHE A 60 -3.62 5.91 2.30
C PHE A 60 -4.49 4.96 1.47
N LEU A 61 -5.12 3.97 2.11
CA LEU A 61 -6.01 2.99 1.49
C LEU A 61 -7.31 3.60 0.96
N SER A 62 -7.78 4.68 1.58
CA SER A 62 -8.97 5.42 1.13
C SER A 62 -8.69 6.41 -0.01
N ARG A 63 -7.46 6.53 -0.52
CA ARG A 63 -7.18 7.42 -1.66
C ARG A 63 -7.69 6.83 -2.97
N GLU A 64 -8.23 7.70 -3.81
CA GLU A 64 -8.83 7.33 -5.09
C GLU A 64 -7.85 6.71 -6.10
N PHE A 65 -6.54 6.93 -5.96
CA PHE A 65 -5.56 6.31 -6.85
C PHE A 65 -5.53 4.78 -6.68
N LEU A 66 -5.95 4.25 -5.52
CA LEU A 66 -6.07 2.81 -5.27
C LEU A 66 -7.34 2.19 -5.84
N SER A 67 -8.16 2.99 -6.54
CA SER A 67 -9.36 2.48 -7.19
C SER A 67 -9.00 1.34 -8.13
N THR A 68 -9.73 0.21 -7.99
CA THR A 68 -9.55 -0.98 -8.82
C THR A 68 -9.63 -0.68 -10.31
N LYS A 69 -10.45 0.32 -10.69
CA LYS A 69 -10.55 0.80 -12.08
C LYS A 69 -9.22 1.38 -12.59
N LYS A 70 -8.52 2.18 -11.80
CA LYS A 70 -7.26 2.82 -12.23
C LYS A 70 -6.06 1.88 -12.14
N LEU A 71 -6.08 0.98 -11.17
CA LEU A 71 -4.88 0.22 -10.76
C LEU A 71 -4.84 -1.20 -11.35
N TRP A 72 -6.01 -1.80 -11.62
CA TRP A 72 -6.12 -3.19 -12.12
C TRP A 72 -6.62 -3.28 -13.57
N PHE A 73 -7.28 -2.25 -14.08
CA PHE A 73 -7.90 -2.23 -15.41
C PHE A 73 -7.56 -0.94 -16.16
N PRO A 74 -6.34 -0.80 -16.71
CA PRO A 74 -5.92 0.41 -17.44
C PRO A 74 -6.59 0.55 -18.84
N TRP A 75 -7.80 0.03 -19.01
CA TRP A 75 -8.55 0.02 -20.26
C TRP A 75 -9.30 1.34 -20.46
#